data_AF-A0A7S4J2J4-F1
#
_entry.id   AF-A0A7S4J2J4-F1
#
_cell.length_a   1.000
_cell.length_b   1.000
_cell.length_c   1.000
_cell.angle_alpha   90.00
_cell.angle_beta   90.00
_cell.angle_gamma   90.00
#
_symmetry.space_group_name_H-M   'P 1'
#
loop_
_entity.id
_entity.type
_entity.pdbx_description
1 polymer ?
#
loop_
_entity_poly.entity_id
_entity_poly.type
_entity_poly.pdbx_seq_one_letter_code
_entity_poly.pdbx_strand_id
1 'polypeptide(L)'
;LCVEVSARIGRGLSVEDKMVFALLLARIYADDDDIGSTGMSLEEINAAIVDVFGEDFPWQGRGLNELKKVTEEEIDCSVPLMLCSAPGHDVSGRVEAMAREEHKELASVAMGSAEGFTTAEKFVAAASKRGTWVMLKNCHLCTEWLEDTLVKKLQSLGPGTHKSFRIFITSEINPKLPTGLLRLSDVIVAEAPTGIKASLSRFFSSIAGDRFQSPVRNRLYLVLGWVHAVIQERLRYVPTGWTEKYEITEADATHALDVIDSLVEDATGGRQNIAPEKLPWDAIRNTLCKGIFGGRVTKSTDQQVLDKLVDSVFTSDCFNVNFKLADADNAPALPEGSSKEECFAWIDSLPSYTPPTWIGLDASAEEERRRNIAESVTSKFSQVSIVQKGVA
;
A
#
# COMPACT_ATOMS: atom_id res chain seq x y z
N LEU A 1 -30.28 -5.93 -6.07
CA LEU A 1 -29.36 -7.08 -6.24
C LEU A 1 -28.05 -6.69 -6.93
N CYS A 2 -28.06 -5.89 -8.01
CA CYS A 2 -26.83 -5.58 -8.76
C CYS A 2 -25.82 -4.71 -7.98
N VAL A 3 -26.28 -3.67 -7.27
CA VAL A 3 -25.41 -2.68 -6.58
C VAL A 3 -24.53 -3.30 -5.47
N GLU A 4 -25.12 -4.11 -4.58
CA GLU A 4 -24.40 -4.71 -3.45
C GLU A 4 -23.39 -5.77 -3.92
N VAL A 5 -23.79 -6.60 -4.90
CA VAL A 5 -22.90 -7.60 -5.50
C VAL A 5 -21.74 -6.91 -6.23
N SER A 6 -21.99 -5.83 -6.99
CA SER A 6 -20.94 -5.05 -7.64
C SER A 6 -20.01 -4.38 -6.65
N ALA A 7 -20.54 -3.83 -5.54
CA ALA A 7 -19.70 -3.28 -4.47
C ALA A 7 -18.80 -4.35 -3.83
N ARG A 8 -19.34 -5.56 -3.64
CA ARG A 8 -18.64 -6.71 -3.05
C ARG A 8 -17.56 -7.28 -3.95
N ILE A 9 -17.84 -7.44 -5.23
CA ILE A 9 -16.83 -7.88 -6.19
C ILE A 9 -15.79 -6.78 -6.36
N GLY A 10 -16.21 -5.52 -6.52
CA GLY A 10 -15.32 -4.37 -6.71
C GLY A 10 -14.30 -4.22 -5.57
N ARG A 11 -14.71 -4.34 -4.30
CA ARG A 11 -13.74 -4.25 -3.18
C ARG A 11 -12.71 -5.40 -3.15
N GLY A 12 -12.98 -6.53 -3.81
CA GLY A 12 -12.09 -7.68 -3.90
C GLY A 12 -11.12 -7.65 -5.09
N LEU A 13 -11.11 -6.57 -5.88
CA LEU A 13 -10.29 -6.44 -7.09
C LEU A 13 -9.24 -5.33 -6.93
N SER A 14 -8.15 -5.39 -7.71
CA SER A 14 -7.20 -4.28 -7.86
C SER A 14 -7.83 -3.11 -8.62
N VAL A 15 -7.31 -1.89 -8.51
CA VAL A 15 -7.89 -0.71 -9.19
C VAL A 15 -8.13 -0.93 -10.69
N GLU A 16 -7.16 -1.48 -11.41
CA GLU A 16 -7.34 -1.76 -12.84
C GLU A 16 -8.43 -2.82 -13.08
N ASP A 17 -8.43 -3.89 -12.27
CA ASP A 17 -9.37 -4.99 -12.48
C ASP A 17 -10.81 -4.58 -12.09
N LYS A 18 -10.99 -3.61 -11.18
CA LYS A 18 -12.28 -2.96 -10.91
C LYS A 18 -12.82 -2.25 -12.15
N MET A 19 -11.97 -1.53 -12.88
CA MET A 19 -12.35 -0.84 -14.12
C MET A 19 -12.76 -1.86 -15.18
N VAL A 20 -11.98 -2.93 -15.35
CA VAL A 20 -12.31 -4.03 -16.26
C VAL A 20 -13.65 -4.66 -15.91
N PHE A 21 -13.87 -4.98 -14.63
CA PHE A 21 -15.14 -5.55 -14.16
C PHE A 21 -16.33 -4.62 -14.41
N ALA A 22 -16.19 -3.34 -14.12
CA ALA A 22 -17.23 -2.34 -14.33
C ALA A 22 -17.57 -2.16 -15.81
N LEU A 23 -16.56 -2.11 -16.69
CA LEU A 23 -16.75 -2.07 -18.14
C LEU A 23 -17.46 -3.32 -18.68
N LEU A 24 -17.11 -4.51 -18.19
CA LEU A 24 -17.77 -5.76 -18.59
C LEU A 24 -19.25 -5.73 -18.19
N LEU A 25 -19.56 -5.28 -16.97
CA LEU A 25 -20.94 -5.11 -16.54
C LEU A 25 -21.67 -4.07 -17.40
N ALA A 26 -21.03 -2.93 -17.70
CA ALA A 26 -21.64 -1.87 -18.50
C ALA A 26 -22.00 -2.37 -19.90
N ARG A 27 -21.07 -3.08 -20.57
CA ARG A 27 -21.31 -3.70 -21.88
C ARG A 27 -22.47 -4.69 -21.86
N ILE A 28 -22.50 -5.58 -20.87
CA ILE A 28 -23.58 -6.59 -20.75
C ILE A 28 -24.93 -5.91 -20.48
N TYR A 29 -24.95 -4.86 -19.67
CA TYR A 29 -26.18 -4.18 -19.28
C TYR A 29 -26.75 -3.29 -20.39
N ALA A 30 -25.89 -2.56 -21.10
CA ALA A 30 -26.27 -1.67 -22.19
C ALA A 30 -26.49 -2.40 -23.54
N ASP A 31 -26.02 -3.65 -23.66
CA ASP A 31 -25.97 -4.42 -24.92
C ASP A 31 -25.24 -3.64 -26.03
N ASP A 32 -24.18 -2.93 -25.65
CA ASP A 32 -23.40 -2.06 -26.53
C ASP A 32 -21.97 -2.59 -26.70
N ASP A 33 -21.69 -3.08 -27.90
CA ASP A 33 -20.40 -3.67 -28.26
C ASP A 33 -19.26 -2.66 -28.38
N ASP A 34 -19.56 -1.35 -28.45
CA ASP A 34 -18.57 -0.27 -28.51
C ASP A 34 -17.97 0.06 -27.12
N ILE A 35 -18.65 -0.36 -26.03
CA ILE A 35 -18.14 -0.23 -24.66
C ILE A 35 -16.92 -1.13 -24.46
N GLY A 36 -15.80 -0.50 -24.07
CA GLY A 36 -14.51 -1.16 -23.89
C GLY A 36 -13.73 -1.38 -25.18
N SER A 37 -13.99 -0.56 -26.22
CA SER A 37 -13.19 -0.53 -27.43
C SER A 37 -11.72 -0.14 -27.15
N THR A 38 -10.82 -0.57 -28.04
CA THR A 38 -9.39 -0.28 -27.90
C THR A 38 -9.10 1.21 -28.06
N GLY A 39 -8.23 1.76 -27.21
CA GLY A 39 -7.78 3.15 -27.32
C GLY A 39 -8.61 4.16 -26.52
N MET A 40 -9.59 3.70 -25.73
CA MET A 40 -10.28 4.57 -24.76
C MET A 40 -9.29 5.11 -23.71
N SER A 41 -9.44 6.38 -23.39
CA SER A 41 -8.82 7.04 -22.22
C SER A 41 -9.50 6.63 -20.91
N LEU A 42 -8.86 6.93 -19.76
CA LEU A 42 -9.48 6.65 -18.45
C LEU A 42 -10.75 7.47 -18.24
N GLU A 43 -10.78 8.70 -18.75
CA GLU A 43 -11.93 9.59 -18.69
C GLU A 43 -13.12 9.01 -19.49
N GLU A 44 -12.87 8.49 -20.70
CA GLU A 44 -13.90 7.82 -21.51
C GLU A 44 -14.36 6.51 -20.88
N ILE A 45 -13.46 5.73 -20.29
CA ILE A 45 -13.82 4.51 -19.54
C ILE A 45 -14.75 4.85 -18.38
N ASN A 46 -14.40 5.87 -17.60
CA ASN A 46 -15.20 6.29 -16.46
C ASN A 46 -16.56 6.85 -16.91
N ALA A 47 -16.57 7.68 -17.95
CA ALA A 47 -17.80 8.21 -18.55
C ALA A 47 -18.73 7.09 -19.02
N ALA A 48 -18.22 6.07 -19.72
CA ALA A 48 -19.02 4.93 -20.16
C ALA A 48 -19.66 4.17 -18.98
N ILE A 49 -18.95 4.00 -17.86
CA ILE A 49 -19.50 3.36 -16.66
C ILE A 49 -20.60 4.24 -16.03
N VAL A 50 -20.36 5.56 -15.94
CA VAL A 50 -21.30 6.53 -15.37
C VAL A 50 -22.55 6.69 -16.23
N ASP A 51 -22.42 6.69 -17.55
CA ASP A 51 -23.54 6.81 -18.48
C ASP A 51 -24.51 5.62 -18.34
N VAL A 52 -23.97 4.43 -18.07
CA VAL A 52 -24.78 3.20 -17.92
C VAL A 52 -25.38 3.06 -16.52
N PHE A 53 -24.61 3.35 -15.46
CA PHE A 53 -25.03 3.05 -14.08
C PHE A 53 -25.31 4.28 -13.19
N GLY A 54 -24.96 5.47 -13.65
CA GLY A 54 -24.98 6.72 -12.86
C GLY A 54 -23.72 6.92 -12.00
N GLU A 55 -23.53 8.14 -11.52
CA GLU A 55 -22.35 8.53 -10.71
C GLU A 55 -22.26 7.77 -9.37
N ASP A 56 -23.40 7.36 -8.80
CA ASP A 56 -23.48 6.71 -7.49
C ASP A 56 -23.21 5.18 -7.53
N PHE A 57 -22.89 4.61 -8.69
CA PHE A 57 -22.66 3.18 -8.81
C PHE A 57 -21.35 2.75 -8.11
N PRO A 58 -21.38 1.86 -7.10
CA PRO A 58 -20.23 1.59 -6.23
C PRO A 58 -19.23 0.58 -6.81
N TRP A 59 -18.93 0.66 -8.11
CA TRP A 59 -18.05 -0.29 -8.80
C TRP A 59 -16.58 -0.22 -8.34
N GLN A 60 -16.15 0.94 -7.82
CA GLN A 60 -14.83 1.13 -7.22
C GLN A 60 -14.68 0.38 -5.87
N GLY A 61 -15.78 -0.16 -5.35
CA GLY A 61 -15.84 -0.86 -4.09
C GLY A 61 -15.77 0.08 -2.88
N ARG A 62 -16.55 -0.25 -1.86
CA ARG A 62 -16.43 0.33 -0.52
C ARG A 62 -15.21 -0.32 0.15
N GLY A 63 -14.02 0.21 -0.13
CA GLY A 63 -12.75 -0.35 0.35
C GLY A 63 -12.55 -0.23 1.88
N LEU A 64 -11.29 -0.20 2.34
CA LEU A 64 -10.94 -0.05 3.77
C LEU A 64 -11.58 1.15 4.47
N ASN A 65 -11.97 2.20 3.72
CA ASN A 65 -12.57 3.41 4.30
C ASN A 65 -13.98 3.19 4.88
N GLU A 66 -14.68 2.14 4.45
CA GLU A 66 -16.01 1.78 4.97
C GLU A 66 -15.97 0.45 5.75
N LEU A 67 -14.81 0.08 6.30
CA LEU A 67 -14.59 -1.21 6.98
C LEU A 67 -15.64 -1.50 8.07
N LYS A 68 -16.03 -0.47 8.84
CA LYS A 68 -17.08 -0.57 9.85
C LYS A 68 -18.41 -0.95 9.24
N LYS A 69 -18.85 -0.21 8.22
CA LYS A 69 -20.12 -0.43 7.54
C LYS A 69 -20.18 -1.84 6.94
N VAL A 70 -19.12 -2.27 6.25
CA VAL A 70 -19.03 -3.63 5.71
C VAL A 70 -19.16 -4.66 6.82
N THR A 71 -18.46 -4.46 7.94
CA THR A 71 -18.45 -5.40 9.08
C THR A 71 -19.81 -5.53 9.77
N GLU A 72 -20.52 -4.41 9.95
CA GLU A 72 -21.75 -4.37 10.73
C GLU A 72 -23.02 -4.59 9.89
N GLU A 73 -23.04 -4.07 8.66
CA GLU A 73 -24.23 -4.01 7.81
C GLU A 73 -24.21 -5.03 6.66
N GLU A 74 -23.03 -5.41 6.13
CA GLU A 74 -22.93 -6.19 4.89
C GLU A 74 -22.48 -7.65 5.08
N ILE A 75 -21.85 -8.01 6.20
CA ILE A 75 -21.38 -9.38 6.47
C ILE A 75 -22.07 -10.04 7.65
N ASP A 76 -22.38 -11.32 7.48
CA ASP A 76 -22.95 -12.19 8.50
C ASP A 76 -21.88 -12.89 9.35
N CYS A 77 -22.30 -13.47 10.48
CA CYS A 77 -21.41 -14.17 11.41
C CYS A 77 -20.70 -15.41 10.81
N SER A 78 -21.17 -15.94 9.69
CA SER A 78 -20.56 -17.08 8.99
C SER A 78 -19.67 -16.67 7.82
N VAL A 79 -19.60 -15.38 7.47
CA VAL A 79 -18.81 -14.86 6.35
C VAL A 79 -17.57 -14.16 6.91
N PRO A 80 -16.36 -14.73 6.73
CA PRO A 80 -15.13 -14.04 7.10
C PRO A 80 -14.92 -12.80 6.25
N LEU A 81 -14.33 -11.76 6.86
CA LEU A 81 -13.81 -10.62 6.13
C LEU A 81 -12.30 -10.80 5.91
N MET A 82 -11.90 -11.03 4.67
CA MET A 82 -10.52 -11.23 4.28
C MET A 82 -9.93 -9.94 3.72
N LEU A 83 -8.87 -9.45 4.33
CA LEU A 83 -8.13 -8.27 3.90
C LEU A 83 -6.84 -8.73 3.22
N CYS A 84 -6.80 -8.57 1.91
CA CYS A 84 -5.67 -8.92 1.06
C CYS A 84 -4.86 -7.66 0.74
N SER A 85 -3.58 -7.63 1.07
CA SER A 85 -2.69 -6.50 0.80
C SER A 85 -1.55 -6.87 -0.15
N ALA A 86 -0.89 -5.85 -0.70
CA ALA A 86 0.38 -6.05 -1.39
C ALA A 86 1.45 -6.59 -0.40
N PRO A 87 2.47 -7.32 -0.89
CA PRO A 87 3.54 -7.82 -0.04
C PRO A 87 4.19 -6.73 0.82
N GLY A 88 4.45 -7.04 2.10
CA GLY A 88 5.05 -6.10 3.05
C GLY A 88 4.11 -5.02 3.61
N HIS A 89 2.82 -5.02 3.23
CA HIS A 89 1.82 -4.12 3.81
C HIS A 89 0.91 -4.88 4.78
N ASP A 90 0.85 -4.46 6.05
CA ASP A 90 -0.08 -5.01 7.03
C ASP A 90 -1.24 -4.05 7.30
N VAL A 91 -2.46 -4.57 7.19
CA VAL A 91 -3.72 -3.85 7.39
C VAL A 91 -4.42 -4.26 8.68
N SER A 92 -3.81 -5.13 9.48
CA SER A 92 -4.38 -5.62 10.74
C SER A 92 -4.73 -4.49 11.72
N GLY A 93 -3.91 -3.42 11.74
CA GLY A 93 -4.16 -2.25 12.59
C GLY A 93 -5.49 -1.53 12.32
N ARG A 94 -6.03 -1.61 11.08
CA ARG A 94 -7.35 -1.03 10.75
C ARG A 94 -8.49 -1.76 11.47
N VAL A 95 -8.40 -3.09 11.53
CA VAL A 95 -9.37 -3.94 12.24
C VAL A 95 -9.26 -3.72 13.75
N GLU A 96 -8.04 -3.61 14.28
CA GLU A 96 -7.82 -3.33 15.70
C GLU A 96 -8.36 -1.96 16.13
N ALA A 97 -8.15 -0.94 15.30
CA ALA A 97 -8.70 0.39 15.55
C ALA A 97 -10.23 0.37 15.58
N MET A 98 -10.86 -0.28 14.59
CA MET A 98 -12.31 -0.45 14.53
C MET A 98 -12.85 -1.21 15.74
N ALA A 99 -12.21 -2.33 16.14
CA ALA A 99 -12.64 -3.09 17.31
C ALA A 99 -12.58 -2.26 18.60
N ARG A 100 -11.56 -1.39 18.73
CA ARG A 100 -11.42 -0.49 19.87
C ARG A 100 -12.51 0.59 19.89
N GLU A 101 -12.80 1.18 18.73
CA GLU A 101 -13.84 2.20 18.56
C GLU A 101 -15.23 1.64 18.86
N GLU A 102 -15.52 0.43 18.38
CA GLU A 102 -16.81 -0.25 18.61
C GLU A 102 -16.89 -1.01 19.94
N HIS A 103 -15.87 -0.87 20.81
CA HIS A 103 -15.77 -1.56 22.09
C HIS A 103 -15.99 -3.08 21.99
N LYS A 104 -15.46 -3.71 20.93
CA LYS A 104 -15.54 -5.15 20.68
C LYS A 104 -14.30 -5.86 21.20
N GLU A 105 -14.51 -6.99 21.86
CA GLU A 105 -13.41 -7.89 22.23
C GLU A 105 -12.88 -8.59 20.97
N LEU A 106 -11.61 -8.33 20.63
CA LEU A 106 -10.92 -8.89 19.48
C LEU A 106 -9.74 -9.77 19.94
N ALA A 107 -9.78 -11.05 19.61
CA ALA A 107 -8.67 -11.98 19.81
C ALA A 107 -7.86 -12.11 18.52
N SER A 108 -6.59 -11.70 18.53
CA SER A 108 -5.70 -11.76 17.36
C SER A 108 -4.63 -12.83 17.51
N VAL A 109 -4.30 -13.54 16.44
CA VAL A 109 -3.21 -14.53 16.40
C VAL A 109 -2.42 -14.40 15.10
N ALA A 110 -1.09 -14.40 15.19
CA ALA A 110 -0.21 -14.49 14.03
C ALA A 110 -0.07 -15.95 13.60
N MET A 111 -0.30 -16.20 12.31
CA MET A 111 -0.22 -17.54 11.73
C MET A 111 1.22 -17.87 11.30
N GLY A 112 1.47 -19.15 11.01
CA GLY A 112 2.79 -19.64 10.58
C GLY A 112 3.53 -20.47 11.64
N SER A 113 2.90 -20.75 12.79
CA SER A 113 3.42 -21.66 13.81
C SER A 113 2.36 -22.66 14.27
N ALA A 114 2.78 -23.83 14.75
CA ALA A 114 1.89 -24.87 15.26
C ALA A 114 1.05 -24.39 16.47
N GLU A 115 1.64 -23.55 17.31
CA GLU A 115 0.94 -22.89 18.43
C GLU A 115 -0.12 -21.91 17.91
N GLY A 116 0.21 -21.15 16.87
CA GLY A 116 -0.72 -20.24 16.19
C GLY A 116 -1.95 -20.96 15.65
N PHE A 117 -1.77 -22.12 15.03
CA PHE A 117 -2.87 -22.96 14.51
C PHE A 117 -3.81 -23.42 15.64
N THR A 118 -3.24 -23.98 16.70
CA THR A 118 -4.01 -24.46 17.86
C THR A 118 -4.78 -23.31 18.54
N THR A 119 -4.15 -22.14 18.62
CA THR A 119 -4.74 -20.94 19.23
C THR A 119 -5.86 -20.38 18.36
N ALA A 120 -5.67 -20.32 17.04
CA ALA A 120 -6.68 -19.88 16.09
C ALA A 120 -7.97 -20.71 16.19
N GLU A 121 -7.84 -22.04 16.24
CA GLU A 121 -9.00 -22.94 16.37
C GLU A 121 -9.77 -22.71 17.68
N LYS A 122 -9.05 -22.52 18.79
CA LYS A 122 -9.63 -22.20 20.10
C LYS A 122 -10.36 -20.85 20.07
N PHE A 123 -9.74 -19.83 19.50
CA PHE A 123 -10.35 -18.50 19.38
C PHE A 123 -11.63 -18.55 18.55
N VAL A 124 -11.61 -19.17 17.37
CA VAL A 124 -12.80 -19.32 16.53
C VAL A 124 -13.91 -20.09 17.25
N ALA A 125 -13.58 -21.20 17.92
CA ALA A 125 -14.57 -22.00 18.66
C ALA A 125 -15.18 -21.26 19.87
N ALA A 126 -14.39 -20.46 20.58
CA ALA A 126 -14.88 -19.67 21.72
C ALA A 126 -15.70 -18.46 21.25
N ALA A 127 -15.18 -17.73 20.26
CA ALA A 127 -15.79 -16.51 19.76
C ALA A 127 -17.10 -16.76 19.02
N SER A 128 -17.21 -17.87 18.26
CA SER A 128 -18.46 -18.27 17.62
C SER A 128 -19.61 -18.52 18.61
N LYS A 129 -19.30 -18.89 19.86
CA LYS A 129 -20.28 -19.05 20.94
C LYS A 129 -20.55 -17.76 21.71
N ARG A 130 -19.50 -16.96 21.97
CA ARG A 130 -19.56 -15.74 22.78
C ARG A 130 -20.00 -14.50 22.01
N GLY A 131 -19.85 -14.49 20.69
CA GLY A 131 -20.10 -13.31 19.85
C GLY A 131 -18.97 -12.30 19.82
N THR A 132 -17.75 -12.71 20.14
CA THR A 132 -16.55 -11.84 20.09
C THR A 132 -15.90 -11.89 18.71
N TRP A 133 -14.87 -11.08 18.48
CA TRP A 133 -14.19 -11.03 17.19
C TRP A 133 -12.87 -11.81 17.22
N VAL A 134 -12.48 -12.36 16.07
CA VAL A 134 -11.20 -13.06 15.90
C VAL A 134 -10.48 -12.50 14.68
N MET A 135 -9.17 -12.27 14.79
CA MET A 135 -8.33 -11.88 13.66
C MET A 135 -7.17 -12.87 13.49
N LEU A 136 -7.10 -13.49 12.31
CA LEU A 136 -5.98 -14.34 11.90
C LEU A 136 -5.03 -13.51 11.04
N LYS A 137 -3.78 -13.32 11.48
CA LYS A 137 -2.79 -12.50 10.78
C LYS A 137 -1.84 -13.32 9.94
N ASN A 138 -1.38 -12.77 8.82
CA ASN A 138 -0.35 -13.35 7.94
C ASN A 138 -0.72 -14.74 7.40
N CYS A 139 -1.98 -14.93 7.03
CA CYS A 139 -2.51 -16.23 6.61
C CYS A 139 -1.90 -16.79 5.31
N HIS A 140 -1.28 -15.94 4.48
CA HIS A 140 -0.46 -16.36 3.33
C HIS A 140 0.69 -17.30 3.71
N LEU A 141 1.12 -17.32 4.98
CA LEU A 141 2.18 -18.19 5.48
C LEU A 141 1.72 -19.64 5.77
N CYS A 142 0.41 -19.92 5.73
CA CYS A 142 -0.14 -21.22 6.14
C CYS A 142 -1.28 -21.70 5.23
N THR A 143 -1.08 -21.67 3.90
CA THR A 143 -2.11 -21.97 2.90
C THR A 143 -2.72 -23.36 3.03
N GLU A 144 -1.92 -24.37 3.40
CA GLU A 144 -2.42 -25.74 3.63
C GLU A 144 -3.39 -25.80 4.82
N TRP A 145 -3.06 -25.17 5.94
CA TRP A 145 -3.95 -25.12 7.11
C TRP A 145 -5.25 -24.36 6.81
N LEU A 146 -5.17 -23.29 6.00
CA LEU A 146 -6.35 -22.57 5.55
C LEU A 146 -7.31 -23.48 4.77
N GLU A 147 -6.77 -24.27 3.83
CA GLU A 147 -7.56 -25.19 2.99
C GLU A 147 -8.15 -26.34 3.81
N ASP A 148 -7.31 -26.99 4.61
CA ASP A 148 -7.70 -28.24 5.27
C ASP A 148 -8.49 -28.05 6.55
N THR A 149 -8.27 -26.95 7.26
CA THR A 149 -8.81 -26.76 8.62
C THR A 149 -9.78 -25.58 8.65
N LEU A 150 -9.33 -24.39 8.25
CA LEU A 150 -10.15 -23.19 8.37
C LEU A 150 -11.41 -23.27 7.50
N VAL A 151 -11.28 -23.63 6.22
CA VAL A 151 -12.44 -23.77 5.31
C VAL A 151 -13.48 -24.73 5.87
N LYS A 152 -13.07 -25.91 6.36
CA LYS A 152 -13.98 -26.89 6.98
C LYS A 152 -14.64 -26.32 8.23
N LYS A 153 -13.89 -25.58 9.05
CA LYS A 153 -14.41 -24.93 10.25
C LYS A 153 -15.46 -23.87 9.92
N LEU A 154 -15.21 -23.04 8.91
CA LEU A 154 -16.13 -22.01 8.43
C LEU A 154 -17.42 -22.63 7.89
N GLN A 155 -17.32 -23.69 7.10
CA GLN A 155 -18.48 -24.43 6.59
C GLN A 155 -19.29 -25.11 7.70
N SER A 156 -18.67 -25.43 8.84
CA SER A 156 -19.37 -25.97 10.01
C SER A 156 -20.11 -24.92 10.85
N LEU A 157 -19.88 -23.62 10.59
CA LEU A 157 -20.65 -22.56 11.24
C LEU A 157 -22.10 -22.63 10.75
N GLY A 158 -23.03 -22.70 11.70
CA GLY A 158 -24.45 -22.85 11.41
C GLY A 158 -25.31 -21.90 12.23
N PRO A 159 -26.64 -22.16 12.30
CA PRO A 159 -27.60 -21.29 12.99
C PRO A 159 -27.33 -21.07 14.49
N GLY A 160 -26.55 -21.95 15.13
CA GLY A 160 -26.12 -21.81 16.52
C GLY A 160 -24.96 -20.83 16.74
N THR A 161 -24.43 -20.22 15.67
CA THR A 161 -23.37 -19.23 15.74
C THR A 161 -23.92 -17.91 16.26
N HIS A 162 -23.20 -17.27 17.17
CA HIS A 162 -23.62 -16.00 17.72
C HIS A 162 -23.60 -14.90 16.65
N LYS A 163 -24.71 -14.15 16.49
CA LYS A 163 -24.88 -13.16 15.40
C LYS A 163 -23.82 -12.05 15.38
N SER A 164 -23.28 -11.67 16.53
CA SER A 164 -22.21 -10.65 16.65
C SER A 164 -20.79 -11.17 16.39
N PHE A 165 -20.62 -12.49 16.21
CA PHE A 165 -19.33 -13.09 15.89
C PHE A 165 -18.83 -12.56 14.53
N ARG A 166 -17.55 -12.21 14.44
CA ARG A 166 -16.87 -11.82 13.19
C ARG A 166 -15.48 -12.44 13.15
N ILE A 167 -15.07 -12.88 11.96
CA ILE A 167 -13.71 -13.37 11.68
C ILE A 167 -13.07 -12.43 10.66
N PHE A 168 -11.89 -11.94 10.99
CA PHE A 168 -11.03 -11.17 10.09
C PHE A 168 -9.80 -12.01 9.73
N ILE A 169 -9.42 -11.98 8.46
CA ILE A 169 -8.26 -12.72 7.94
C ILE A 169 -7.37 -11.72 7.22
N THR A 170 -6.12 -11.54 7.66
CA THR A 170 -5.15 -10.71 6.92
C THR A 170 -4.19 -11.58 6.15
N SER A 171 -3.94 -11.22 4.90
CA SER A 171 -3.06 -11.97 4.01
C SER A 171 -2.41 -11.04 2.98
N GLU A 172 -1.22 -11.38 2.51
CA GLU A 172 -0.72 -10.83 1.26
C GLU A 172 -1.47 -11.50 0.09
N ILE A 173 -1.59 -10.81 -1.04
CA ILE A 173 -2.08 -11.40 -2.30
C ILE A 173 -1.13 -12.52 -2.70
N ASN A 174 -1.62 -13.77 -2.65
CA ASN A 174 -0.82 -14.95 -2.93
C ASN A 174 -1.63 -15.96 -3.77
N PRO A 175 -1.11 -16.44 -4.90
CA PRO A 175 -1.82 -17.39 -5.78
C PRO A 175 -2.10 -18.74 -5.12
N LYS A 176 -1.41 -19.08 -4.02
CA LYS A 176 -1.63 -20.30 -3.24
C LYS A 176 -2.78 -20.19 -2.24
N LEU A 177 -3.43 -19.03 -2.13
CA LEU A 177 -4.58 -18.89 -1.25
C LEU A 177 -5.72 -19.83 -1.70
N PRO A 178 -6.33 -20.59 -0.78
CA PRO A 178 -7.34 -21.56 -1.17
C PRO A 178 -8.56 -20.88 -1.79
N THR A 179 -8.93 -21.31 -3.00
CA THR A 179 -10.10 -20.76 -3.70
C THR A 179 -11.41 -20.95 -2.92
N GLY A 180 -11.52 -22.04 -2.16
CA GLY A 180 -12.63 -22.29 -1.25
C GLY A 180 -12.75 -21.21 -0.16
N LEU A 181 -11.61 -20.75 0.39
CA LEU A 181 -11.60 -19.66 1.37
C LEU A 181 -12.01 -18.34 0.74
N LEU A 182 -11.46 -18.00 -0.43
CA LEU A 182 -11.81 -16.78 -1.16
C LEU A 182 -13.30 -16.71 -1.49
N ARG A 183 -13.92 -17.85 -1.85
CA ARG A 183 -15.36 -17.95 -2.13
C ARG A 183 -16.25 -17.81 -0.89
N LEU A 184 -15.79 -18.30 0.26
CA LEU A 184 -16.52 -18.22 1.52
C LEU A 184 -16.41 -16.83 2.16
N SER A 185 -15.37 -16.08 1.81
CA SER A 185 -15.05 -14.79 2.43
C SER A 185 -15.65 -13.62 1.65
N ASP A 186 -15.82 -12.51 2.33
CA ASP A 186 -15.87 -11.20 1.70
C ASP A 186 -14.43 -10.66 1.62
N VAL A 187 -13.96 -10.32 0.42
CA VAL A 187 -12.55 -9.99 0.19
C VAL A 187 -12.43 -8.48 -0.03
N ILE A 188 -11.58 -7.83 0.76
CA ILE A 188 -11.15 -6.45 0.55
C ILE A 188 -9.70 -6.48 0.12
N VAL A 189 -9.43 -6.06 -1.11
CA VAL A 189 -8.08 -5.75 -1.57
C VAL A 189 -7.71 -4.37 -1.07
N ALA A 190 -6.77 -4.34 -0.13
CA ALA A 190 -6.22 -3.15 0.47
C ALA A 190 -4.93 -2.76 -0.28
N GLU A 191 -5.06 -1.76 -1.13
CA GLU A 191 -3.91 -1.16 -1.78
C GLU A 191 -3.15 -0.27 -0.80
N ALA A 192 -1.83 -0.31 -0.88
CA ALA A 192 -0.99 0.54 -0.05
C ALA A 192 -1.27 2.01 -0.41
N PRO A 193 -1.39 2.91 0.58
CA PRO A 193 -1.50 4.33 0.30
C PRO A 193 -0.25 4.80 -0.46
N THR A 194 -0.46 5.46 -1.58
CA THR A 194 0.60 5.95 -2.48
C THR A 194 0.88 7.43 -2.24
N GLY A 195 1.96 7.95 -2.83
CA GLY A 195 2.39 9.32 -2.63
C GLY A 195 3.45 9.48 -1.54
N ILE A 196 4.18 10.59 -1.62
CA ILE A 196 5.31 10.89 -0.74
C ILE A 196 4.88 10.97 0.72
N LYS A 197 3.75 11.63 1.02
CA LYS A 197 3.22 11.72 2.40
C LYS A 197 3.02 10.35 3.03
N ALA A 198 2.36 9.45 2.31
CA ALA A 198 2.05 8.10 2.80
C ALA A 198 3.33 7.29 3.02
N SER A 199 4.30 7.43 2.11
CA SER A 199 5.61 6.78 2.23
C SER A 199 6.39 7.29 3.44
N LEU A 200 6.53 8.60 3.59
CA LEU A 200 7.20 9.24 4.73
C LEU A 200 6.53 8.88 6.06
N SER A 201 5.20 8.90 6.13
CA SER A 201 4.47 8.56 7.35
C SER A 201 4.77 7.13 7.80
N ARG A 202 4.82 6.19 6.84
CA ARG A 202 5.14 4.78 7.11
C ARG A 202 6.59 4.62 7.56
N PHE A 203 7.53 5.25 6.85
CA PHE A 203 8.95 5.23 7.20
C PHE A 203 9.21 5.80 8.59
N PHE A 204 8.67 6.98 8.91
CA PHE A 204 8.86 7.61 10.22
C PHE A 204 8.20 6.84 11.37
N SER A 205 7.07 6.18 11.10
CA SER A 205 6.40 5.32 12.09
C SER A 205 7.18 4.04 12.41
N SER A 206 8.07 3.58 11.51
CA SER A 206 8.92 2.41 11.78
C SER A 206 10.16 2.75 12.62
N ILE A 207 10.54 4.03 12.68
CA ILE A 207 11.70 4.49 13.46
C ILE A 207 11.37 4.44 14.95
N ALA A 208 12.19 3.72 15.72
CA ALA A 208 12.05 3.64 17.16
C ALA A 208 12.17 5.03 17.82
N GLY A 209 11.30 5.31 18.79
CA GLY A 209 11.18 6.64 19.39
C GLY A 209 12.45 7.13 20.09
N ASP A 210 13.23 6.20 20.63
CA ASP A 210 14.53 6.43 21.27
C ASP A 210 15.64 6.79 20.28
N ARG A 211 15.42 6.61 18.97
CA ARG A 211 16.38 7.00 17.92
C ARG A 211 16.42 8.51 17.65
N PHE A 212 15.36 9.23 18.01
CA PHE A 212 15.21 10.68 17.75
C PHE A 212 15.97 11.58 18.75
N GLN A 213 17.25 11.28 19.02
CA GLN A 213 18.05 12.00 20.04
C GLN A 213 18.82 13.21 19.51
N SER A 214 19.07 13.28 18.21
CA SER A 214 19.92 14.31 17.61
C SER A 214 19.17 15.05 16.50
N PRO A 215 19.00 16.38 16.58
CA PRO A 215 18.40 17.18 15.50
C PRO A 215 19.11 17.00 14.16
N VAL A 216 20.42 16.75 14.17
CA VAL A 216 21.23 16.48 12.97
C VAL A 216 20.83 15.14 12.35
N ARG A 217 20.72 14.07 13.15
CA ARG A 217 20.29 12.76 12.66
C ARG A 217 18.84 12.78 12.19
N ASN A 218 17.95 13.44 12.94
CA ASN A 218 16.55 13.60 12.58
C ASN A 218 16.39 14.30 11.22
N ARG A 219 17.22 15.33 10.94
CA ARG A 219 17.29 15.97 9.61
C ARG A 219 17.69 14.98 8.53
N LEU A 220 18.73 14.17 8.76
CA LEU A 220 19.15 13.15 7.80
C LEU A 220 18.08 12.06 7.59
N TYR A 221 17.31 11.71 8.61
CA TYR A 221 16.18 10.78 8.48
C TYR A 221 15.08 11.35 7.59
N LEU A 222 14.78 12.66 7.68
CA LEU A 222 13.82 13.31 6.78
C LEU A 222 14.30 13.26 5.33
N VAL A 223 15.57 13.58 5.10
CA VAL A 223 16.17 13.56 3.76
C VAL A 223 16.20 12.13 3.19
N LEU A 224 16.59 11.14 3.99
CA LEU A 224 16.55 9.73 3.60
C LEU A 224 15.13 9.26 3.27
N GLY A 225 14.17 9.58 4.13
CA GLY A 225 12.76 9.25 3.92
C GLY A 225 12.20 9.89 2.66
N TRP A 226 12.61 11.12 2.34
CA TRP A 226 12.24 11.80 1.10
C TRP A 226 12.82 11.06 -0.12
N VAL A 227 14.12 10.75 -0.12
CA VAL A 227 14.76 10.01 -1.21
C VAL A 227 14.08 8.66 -1.45
N HIS A 228 13.85 7.89 -0.38
CA HIS A 228 13.13 6.62 -0.47
C HIS A 228 11.73 6.81 -1.04
N ALA A 229 10.97 7.80 -0.55
CA ALA A 229 9.63 8.11 -1.04
C ALA A 229 9.63 8.50 -2.53
N VAL A 230 10.58 9.32 -2.98
CA VAL A 230 10.72 9.70 -4.39
C VAL A 230 11.06 8.48 -5.26
N ILE A 231 12.00 7.62 -4.82
CA ILE A 231 12.35 6.38 -5.54
C ILE A 231 11.11 5.51 -5.72
N GLN A 232 10.36 5.26 -4.64
CA GLN A 232 9.12 4.47 -4.65
C GLN A 232 8.07 5.08 -5.56
N GLU A 233 7.86 6.39 -5.48
CA GLU A 233 6.84 7.07 -6.25
C GLU A 233 7.18 7.06 -7.75
N ARG A 234 8.46 7.22 -8.13
CA ARG A 234 8.91 7.09 -9.52
C ARG A 234 8.68 5.69 -10.11
N LEU A 235 8.67 4.62 -9.31
CA LEU A 235 8.35 3.26 -9.79
C LEU A 235 6.91 3.13 -10.32
N ARG A 236 6.01 4.05 -9.94
CA ARG A 236 4.65 4.12 -10.49
C ARG A 236 4.59 4.65 -11.92
N TYR A 237 5.68 5.29 -12.39
CA TYR A 237 5.77 5.94 -13.69
C TYR A 237 6.66 5.15 -14.66
N VAL A 238 6.97 3.88 -14.41
CA VAL A 238 7.74 3.05 -15.35
C VAL A 238 7.01 3.00 -16.71
N PRO A 239 7.69 3.24 -17.85
CA PRO A 239 9.15 3.37 -18.03
C PRO A 239 9.76 4.78 -17.90
N THR A 240 8.94 5.81 -17.70
CA THR A 240 9.35 7.23 -17.64
C THR A 240 10.06 7.58 -16.33
N GLY A 241 9.58 7.05 -15.20
CA GLY A 241 10.19 7.24 -13.88
C GLY A 241 11.47 6.44 -13.67
N TRP A 242 11.47 5.20 -14.16
CA TRP A 242 12.61 4.28 -14.19
C TRP A 242 12.45 3.40 -15.43
N THR A 243 13.54 2.95 -16.04
CA THR A 243 13.43 2.12 -17.25
C THR A 243 12.88 0.72 -16.98
N GLU A 244 12.99 0.22 -15.74
CA GLU A 244 12.41 -1.06 -15.31
C GLU A 244 11.90 -0.98 -13.86
N LYS A 245 11.16 -2.01 -13.42
CA LYS A 245 10.66 -2.11 -12.04
C LYS A 245 11.75 -2.69 -11.13
N TYR A 246 12.22 -1.87 -10.18
CA TYR A 246 13.15 -2.30 -9.14
C TYR A 246 12.43 -2.68 -7.85
N GLU A 247 12.94 -3.70 -7.17
CA GLU A 247 12.47 -4.11 -5.85
C GLU A 247 13.28 -3.40 -4.76
N ILE A 248 12.90 -2.15 -4.48
CA ILE A 248 13.39 -1.39 -3.34
C ILE A 248 12.26 -1.37 -2.31
N THR A 249 12.57 -1.67 -1.05
CA THR A 249 11.59 -1.90 0.01
C THR A 249 11.88 -1.03 1.23
N GLU A 250 10.96 -1.02 2.20
CA GLU A 250 11.17 -0.35 3.50
C GLU A 250 12.37 -0.92 4.27
N ALA A 251 12.73 -2.18 4.03
CA ALA A 251 13.90 -2.79 4.66
C ALA A 251 15.20 -2.14 4.16
N ASP A 252 15.27 -1.79 2.87
CA ASP A 252 16.44 -1.09 2.31
C ASP A 252 16.56 0.32 2.90
N ALA A 253 15.43 1.03 3.09
CA ALA A 253 15.42 2.34 3.74
C ALA A 253 15.80 2.28 5.22
N THR A 254 15.34 1.26 5.95
CA THR A 254 15.71 1.03 7.36
C THR A 254 17.21 0.71 7.47
N HIS A 255 17.72 -0.13 6.58
CA HIS A 255 19.15 -0.44 6.51
C HIS A 255 19.98 0.81 6.18
N ALA A 256 19.52 1.67 5.26
CA ALA A 256 20.15 2.95 4.98
C ALA A 256 20.23 3.85 6.20
N LEU A 257 19.19 3.85 7.04
CA LEU A 257 19.16 4.61 8.27
C LEU A 257 20.24 4.10 9.26
N ASP A 258 20.37 2.78 9.41
CA ASP A 258 21.42 2.16 10.24
C ASP A 258 22.82 2.52 9.76
N VAL A 259 23.05 2.50 8.45
CA VAL A 259 24.35 2.85 7.87
C VAL A 259 24.66 4.33 8.04
N ILE A 260 23.69 5.22 7.86
CA ILE A 260 23.88 6.66 8.11
C ILE A 260 24.27 6.89 9.57
N ASP A 261 23.58 6.25 10.52
CA ASP A 261 23.90 6.41 11.93
C ASP A 261 25.33 5.97 12.26
N SER A 262 25.74 4.82 11.71
CA SER A 262 27.10 4.28 11.86
C SER A 262 28.15 5.25 11.30
N LEU A 263 27.96 5.74 10.06
CA LEU A 263 28.87 6.70 9.43
C LEU A 263 28.97 8.01 10.23
N VAL A 264 27.84 8.51 10.75
CA VAL A 264 27.82 9.72 11.58
C VAL A 264 28.50 9.47 12.93
N GLU A 265 28.27 8.32 13.55
CA GLU A 265 28.92 7.95 14.82
C GLU A 265 30.44 7.85 14.66
N ASP A 266 30.92 7.19 13.61
CA ASP A 266 32.35 7.08 13.29
C ASP A 266 32.99 8.46 13.05
N ALA A 267 32.31 9.34 12.30
CA ALA A 267 32.80 10.69 12.02
C ALA A 267 32.79 11.61 13.26
N THR A 268 31.87 11.39 14.19
CA THR A 268 31.72 12.21 15.41
C THR A 268 32.53 11.71 16.60
N GLY A 269 33.00 10.45 16.57
CA GLY A 269 33.57 9.77 17.73
C GLY A 269 32.56 9.67 18.89
N GLY A 270 31.28 9.47 18.58
CA GLY A 270 30.19 9.38 19.56
C GLY A 270 29.66 10.72 20.11
N ARG A 271 30.08 11.86 19.54
CA ARG A 271 29.55 13.18 19.92
C ARG A 271 28.21 13.44 19.24
N GLN A 272 27.22 13.92 20.00
CA GLN A 272 25.87 14.18 19.47
C GLN A 272 25.76 15.44 18.60
N ASN A 273 26.69 16.38 18.75
CA ASN A 273 26.71 17.65 18.03
C ASN A 273 27.89 17.69 17.05
N ILE A 274 27.59 17.58 15.76
CA ILE A 274 28.53 17.78 14.66
C ILE A 274 28.03 18.92 13.79
N ALA A 275 28.96 19.77 13.36
CA ALA A 275 28.66 20.81 12.39
C ALA A 275 28.29 20.13 11.05
N PRO A 276 27.18 20.53 10.39
CA PRO A 276 26.72 19.91 9.15
C PRO A 276 27.79 19.74 8.07
N GLU A 277 28.74 20.68 7.99
CA GLU A 277 29.82 20.68 7.00
C GLU A 277 30.85 19.56 7.24
N LYS A 278 30.90 19.01 8.45
CA LYS A 278 31.82 17.92 8.84
C LYS A 278 31.20 16.54 8.72
N LEU A 279 29.92 16.44 8.35
CA LEU A 279 29.29 15.15 8.11
C LEU A 279 30.00 14.44 6.94
N PRO A 280 30.09 13.10 6.96
CA PRO A 280 30.79 12.32 5.94
C PRO A 280 29.93 12.19 4.68
N TRP A 281 29.63 13.31 4.02
CA TRP A 281 28.69 13.41 2.91
C TRP A 281 29.03 12.46 1.75
N ASP A 282 30.31 12.39 1.36
CA ASP A 282 30.75 11.49 0.29
C ASP A 282 30.53 10.01 0.66
N ALA A 283 30.74 9.64 1.93
CA ALA A 283 30.52 8.26 2.38
C ALA A 283 29.03 7.92 2.41
N ILE A 284 28.18 8.85 2.87
CA ILE A 284 26.73 8.70 2.87
C ILE A 284 26.23 8.52 1.43
N ARG A 285 26.55 9.46 0.53
CA ARG A 285 26.09 9.42 -0.87
C ARG A 285 26.58 8.17 -1.58
N ASN A 286 27.87 7.83 -1.49
CA ASN A 286 28.40 6.62 -2.13
C ASN A 286 27.72 5.35 -1.62
N THR A 287 27.45 5.26 -0.31
CA THR A 287 26.81 4.06 0.24
C THR A 287 25.35 3.96 -0.19
N LEU A 288 24.60 5.06 -0.20
CA LEU A 288 23.22 5.07 -0.68
C LEU A 288 23.13 4.75 -2.18
N CYS A 289 23.95 5.42 -2.98
CA CYS A 289 23.94 5.31 -4.44
C CYS A 289 24.47 3.96 -4.94
N LYS A 290 25.52 3.40 -4.33
CA LYS A 290 26.19 2.20 -4.86
C LYS A 290 25.94 0.94 -4.03
N GLY A 291 25.75 1.11 -2.73
CA GLY A 291 25.60 -0.02 -1.79
C GLY A 291 24.15 -0.44 -1.64
N ILE A 292 23.29 0.50 -1.25
CA ILE A 292 21.94 0.18 -0.78
C ILE A 292 20.94 0.25 -1.92
N PHE A 293 20.63 1.45 -2.43
CA PHE A 293 19.63 1.61 -3.47
C PHE A 293 20.16 1.17 -4.83
N GLY A 294 21.37 1.60 -5.22
CA GLY A 294 21.94 1.21 -6.52
C GLY A 294 22.41 -0.23 -6.58
N GLY A 295 22.52 -0.93 -5.44
CA GLY A 295 22.69 -2.39 -5.44
C GLY A 295 21.52 -3.14 -6.11
N ARG A 296 20.36 -2.49 -6.25
CA ARG A 296 19.17 -3.00 -6.96
C ARG A 296 19.06 -2.49 -8.39
N VAL A 297 19.71 -1.37 -8.72
CA VAL A 297 19.56 -0.69 -10.01
C VAL A 297 20.53 -1.32 -11.02
N THR A 298 19.98 -1.87 -12.12
CA THR A 298 20.82 -2.58 -13.11
C THR A 298 21.20 -1.72 -14.32
N LYS A 299 20.48 -0.61 -14.55
CA LYS A 299 20.67 0.25 -15.74
C LYS A 299 21.50 1.47 -15.38
N SER A 300 22.48 1.79 -16.21
CA SER A 300 23.37 2.94 -15.99
C SER A 300 22.64 4.28 -16.07
N THR A 301 21.60 4.38 -16.89
CA THR A 301 20.74 5.58 -16.98
C THR A 301 19.95 5.79 -15.70
N ASP A 302 19.38 4.72 -15.15
CA ASP A 302 18.66 4.76 -13.88
C ASP A 302 19.63 5.04 -12.72
N GLN A 303 20.84 4.50 -12.75
CA GLN A 303 21.87 4.83 -11.76
C GLN A 303 22.17 6.33 -11.75
N GLN A 304 22.27 6.98 -12.91
CA GLN A 304 22.48 8.44 -12.99
C GLN A 304 21.30 9.23 -12.40
N VAL A 305 20.07 8.71 -12.52
CA VAL A 305 18.89 9.32 -11.88
C VAL A 305 18.99 9.18 -10.36
N LEU A 306 19.30 7.99 -9.86
CA LEU A 306 19.49 7.73 -8.44
C LEU A 306 20.60 8.64 -7.85
N ASP A 307 21.74 8.72 -8.53
CA ASP A 307 22.87 9.56 -8.12
C ASP A 307 22.42 11.02 -7.97
N LYS A 308 21.73 11.58 -8.98
CA LYS A 308 21.21 12.95 -8.91
C LYS A 308 20.20 13.16 -7.78
N LEU A 309 19.29 12.21 -7.57
CA LEU A 309 18.30 12.30 -6.49
C LEU A 309 18.98 12.37 -5.13
N VAL A 310 19.98 11.53 -4.89
CA VAL A 310 20.74 11.51 -3.62
C VAL A 310 21.62 12.74 -3.49
N ASP A 311 22.41 13.06 -4.53
CA ASP A 311 23.39 14.15 -4.52
C ASP A 311 22.74 15.53 -4.34
N SER A 312 21.51 15.71 -4.82
CA SER A 312 20.78 16.98 -4.72
C SER A 312 20.32 17.32 -3.29
N VAL A 313 20.10 16.32 -2.43
CA VAL A 313 19.54 16.52 -1.09
C VAL A 313 20.47 16.14 0.06
N PHE A 314 21.41 15.20 -0.17
CA PHE A 314 22.44 14.85 0.81
C PHE A 314 23.65 15.79 0.70
N THR A 315 23.42 17.05 1.05
CA THR A 315 24.43 18.12 1.11
C THR A 315 24.33 18.86 2.43
N SER A 316 25.37 19.62 2.79
CA SER A 316 25.32 20.53 3.95
C SER A 316 24.18 21.54 3.87
N ASP A 317 23.74 21.87 2.66
CA ASP A 317 22.69 22.86 2.42
C ASP A 317 21.31 22.39 2.88
N CYS A 318 21.09 21.10 3.13
CA CYS A 318 19.82 20.61 3.69
C CYS A 318 19.53 21.12 5.12
N PHE A 319 20.51 21.76 5.75
CA PHE A 319 20.37 22.48 7.03
C PHE A 319 20.07 23.98 6.86
N ASN A 320 20.09 24.50 5.64
CA ASN A 320 19.74 25.88 5.37
C ASN A 320 18.22 26.10 5.50
N VAL A 321 17.85 27.32 5.88
CA VAL A 321 16.44 27.73 5.97
C VAL A 321 15.80 27.63 4.58
N ASN A 322 14.57 27.10 4.53
CA ASN A 322 13.80 26.90 3.29
C ASN A 322 14.51 26.04 2.22
N PHE A 323 15.33 25.08 2.62
CA PHE A 323 15.91 24.11 1.68
C PHE A 323 14.80 23.33 0.97
N LYS A 324 14.73 23.46 -0.37
CA LYS A 324 13.76 22.77 -1.21
C LYS A 324 14.23 21.35 -1.51
N LEU A 325 13.32 20.38 -1.38
CA LEU A 325 13.62 18.96 -1.61
C LEU A 325 13.52 18.51 -3.08
N ALA A 326 13.02 19.38 -3.96
CA ALA A 326 12.95 19.17 -5.40
C ALA A 326 13.14 20.50 -6.13
N ASP A 327 13.64 20.41 -7.37
CA ASP A 327 13.76 21.56 -8.26
C ASP A 327 12.42 21.88 -8.93
N ALA A 328 11.49 22.42 -8.13
CA ALA A 328 10.18 22.85 -8.58
C ALA A 328 9.67 24.06 -7.79
N ASP A 329 8.82 24.89 -8.41
CA ASP A 329 8.29 26.10 -7.80
C ASP A 329 7.50 25.81 -6.52
N ASN A 330 6.71 24.74 -6.53
CA ASN A 330 5.88 24.28 -5.42
C ASN A 330 6.50 23.11 -4.63
N ALA A 331 7.80 22.88 -4.75
CA ALA A 331 8.48 21.84 -3.99
C ALA A 331 8.38 22.11 -2.48
N PRO A 332 8.24 21.06 -1.65
CA PRO A 332 8.19 21.25 -0.21
C PRO A 332 9.59 21.63 0.28
N ALA A 333 9.62 22.58 1.20
CA ALA A 333 10.83 22.92 1.94
C ALA A 333 10.90 22.10 3.24
N LEU A 334 12.11 21.74 3.66
CA LEU A 334 12.33 21.07 4.95
C LEU A 334 11.87 21.96 6.12
N PRO A 335 11.36 21.38 7.22
CA PRO A 335 10.93 22.15 8.39
C PRO A 335 12.12 22.86 9.03
N GLU A 336 11.96 24.05 9.61
CA GLU A 336 13.09 24.74 10.27
C GLU A 336 13.63 23.94 11.46
N GLY A 337 12.71 23.37 12.25
CA GLY A 337 13.03 22.45 13.33
C GLY A 337 13.24 21.01 12.89
N SER A 338 13.90 20.22 13.74
CA SER A 338 14.19 18.80 13.52
C SER A 338 13.88 17.95 14.75
N SER A 339 13.06 18.44 15.69
CA SER A 339 12.53 17.58 16.75
C SER A 339 11.68 16.47 16.13
N LYS A 340 11.46 15.39 16.88
CA LYS A 340 10.57 14.32 16.43
C LYS A 340 9.19 14.89 16.06
N GLU A 341 8.61 15.68 16.95
CA GLU A 341 7.27 16.27 16.80
C GLU A 341 7.20 17.18 15.58
N GLU A 342 8.23 17.98 15.33
CA GLU A 342 8.32 18.86 14.17
C GLU A 342 8.44 18.07 12.86
N CYS A 343 9.22 16.98 12.84
CA CYS A 343 9.29 16.08 11.69
C CYS A 343 7.92 15.47 11.37
N PHE A 344 7.20 14.94 12.38
CA PHE A 344 5.86 14.37 12.18
C PHE A 344 4.85 15.43 11.72
N ALA A 345 4.85 16.61 12.35
CA ALA A 345 3.96 17.71 11.97
C ALA A 345 4.19 18.18 10.53
N TRP A 346 5.46 18.23 10.09
CA TRP A 346 5.80 18.55 8.71
C TRP A 346 5.29 17.49 7.73
N ILE A 347 5.49 16.19 8.02
CA ILE A 347 4.98 15.10 7.19
C ILE A 347 3.45 15.19 7.08
N ASP A 348 2.76 15.45 8.19
CA ASP A 348 1.30 15.58 8.23
C ASP A 348 0.78 16.78 7.44
N SER A 349 1.59 17.83 7.29
CA SER A 349 1.25 19.02 6.49
C SER A 349 1.34 18.79 4.98
N LEU A 350 2.03 17.74 4.53
CA LEU A 350 2.17 17.44 3.10
C LEU A 350 0.80 17.09 2.47
N PRO A 351 0.61 17.40 1.17
CA PRO A 351 -0.58 16.97 0.44
C PRO A 351 -0.59 15.45 0.25
N SER A 352 -1.79 14.88 0.18
CA SER A 352 -1.95 13.45 -0.14
C SER A 352 -1.57 13.14 -1.59
N TYR A 353 -1.82 14.08 -2.51
CA TYR A 353 -1.40 13.99 -3.91
C TYR A 353 0.04 14.47 -4.07
N THR A 354 0.86 13.69 -4.76
CA THR A 354 2.25 14.06 -5.10
C THR A 354 2.33 14.56 -6.55
N PRO A 355 2.69 15.82 -6.78
CA PRO A 355 2.96 16.33 -8.13
C PRO A 355 4.15 15.60 -8.79
N PRO A 356 4.12 15.28 -10.10
CA PRO A 356 5.26 14.68 -10.81
C PRO A 356 6.55 15.50 -10.69
N THR A 357 6.43 16.83 -10.59
CA THR A 357 7.57 17.74 -10.43
C THR A 357 8.35 17.50 -9.13
N TRP A 358 7.70 17.02 -8.07
CA TRP A 358 8.37 16.71 -6.80
C TRP A 358 9.30 15.50 -6.90
N ILE A 359 9.03 14.62 -7.86
CA ILE A 359 9.82 13.42 -8.11
C ILE A 359 10.78 13.60 -9.28
N GLY A 360 10.96 14.83 -9.79
CA GLY A 360 11.83 15.14 -10.92
C GLY A 360 11.30 14.64 -12.26
N LEU A 361 9.98 14.57 -12.41
CA LEU A 361 9.30 14.31 -13.69
C LEU A 361 8.50 15.56 -14.11
N ASP A 362 8.33 15.75 -15.41
CA ASP A 362 7.46 16.79 -15.92
C ASP A 362 5.97 16.39 -15.82
N ALA A 363 5.08 17.36 -16.01
CA ALA A 363 3.63 17.13 -15.88
C ALA A 363 3.08 16.11 -16.89
N SER A 364 3.70 15.94 -18.06
CA SER A 364 3.26 14.98 -19.08
C SER A 364 3.48 13.54 -18.67
N ALA A 365 4.35 13.27 -17.68
CA ALA A 365 4.55 11.93 -17.14
C ALA A 365 3.26 11.37 -16.50
N GLU A 366 2.41 12.21 -15.91
CA GLU A 366 1.11 11.78 -15.38
C GLU A 366 0.12 11.45 -16.50
N GLU A 367 0.13 12.21 -17.60
CA GLU A 367 -0.68 11.91 -18.78
C GLU A 367 -0.26 10.57 -19.41
N GLU A 368 1.05 10.32 -19.50
CA GLU A 368 1.58 9.04 -19.97
C GLU A 368 1.24 7.88 -19.05
N ARG A 369 1.36 8.07 -17.74
CA ARG A 369 0.93 7.06 -16.76
C ARG A 369 -0.55 6.70 -16.93
N ARG A 370 -1.42 7.71 -17.10
CA ARG A 370 -2.87 7.48 -17.31
C ARG A 370 -3.15 6.72 -18.60
N ARG A 371 -2.46 7.07 -19.69
CA ARG A 371 -2.56 6.35 -20.96
C ARG A 371 -2.16 4.89 -20.84
N ASN A 372 -1.03 4.60 -20.20
CA ASN A 372 -0.55 3.23 -19.99
C ASN A 372 -1.54 2.39 -19.15
N ILE A 373 -2.18 3.00 -18.14
CA ILE A 373 -3.24 2.33 -17.37
C ILE A 373 -4.46 2.06 -18.24
N ALA A 374 -4.89 3.02 -19.07
CA ALA A 374 -6.03 2.84 -19.97
C ALA A 374 -5.79 1.71 -20.98
N GLU A 375 -4.59 1.65 -21.55
CA GLU A 375 -4.15 0.55 -22.42
C GLU A 375 -4.11 -0.80 -21.69
N SER A 376 -3.62 -0.84 -20.45
CA SER A 376 -3.65 -2.05 -19.61
C SER A 376 -5.09 -2.53 -19.38
N VAL A 377 -5.99 -1.62 -18.99
CA VAL A 377 -7.41 -1.91 -18.72
C VAL A 377 -8.10 -2.42 -19.99
N THR A 378 -7.97 -1.73 -21.12
CA THR A 378 -8.61 -2.13 -22.39
C THR A 378 -8.05 -3.47 -22.93
N SER A 379 -6.76 -3.72 -22.74
CA SER A 379 -6.13 -5.00 -23.09
C SER A 379 -6.66 -6.15 -22.23
N LYS A 380 -6.69 -5.99 -20.90
CA LYS A 380 -7.29 -6.97 -19.96
C LYS A 380 -8.75 -7.22 -20.27
N PHE A 381 -9.52 -6.16 -20.52
CA PHE A 381 -10.92 -6.24 -20.91
C PHE A 381 -11.12 -7.10 -22.16
N SER A 382 -10.31 -6.86 -23.20
CA SER A 382 -10.37 -7.62 -24.45
C SER A 382 -10.09 -9.12 -24.22
N GLN A 383 -9.10 -9.45 -23.39
CA GLN A 383 -8.77 -10.84 -23.04
C GLN A 383 -9.94 -11.54 -22.34
N VAL A 384 -10.58 -10.88 -21.36
CA VAL A 384 -11.71 -11.46 -20.61
C VAL A 384 -12.96 -11.59 -21.49
N SER A 385 -13.23 -10.60 -22.35
CA SER A 385 -14.37 -10.61 -23.27
C SER A 385 -14.29 -11.76 -24.29
N ILE A 386 -13.10 -12.06 -24.81
CA ILE A 386 -12.88 -13.20 -25.73
C ILE A 386 -13.21 -14.53 -25.04
N VAL A 387 -12.82 -14.71 -23.78
CA VAL A 387 -13.12 -15.92 -23.01
C VAL A 387 -14.63 -16.10 -22.82
N GLN A 388 -15.39 -15.02 -22.61
CA GLN A 388 -16.86 -15.11 -22.53
C GLN A 388 -17.49 -15.56 -23.85
N LYS A 389 -17.02 -15.03 -24.99
CA LYS A 389 -17.54 -15.41 -26.33
C LYS A 389 -17.19 -16.84 -26.76
N GLY A 390 -16.13 -17.44 -26.20
CA GLY A 390 -15.73 -18.82 -26.48
C GLY A 390 -16.40 -19.88 -25.59
N VAL A 391 -17.11 -19.47 -24.54
CA VAL A 391 -17.81 -20.36 -23.59
C VAL A 391 -19.34 -20.36 -23.79
N ALA A 392 -19.86 -19.39 -24.55
CA ALA A 392 -21.23 -19.37 -25.08
C ALA A 392 -21.31 -20.19 -26.38
#